data_AF-A0A815YPN6-F1
#
_entry.id   AF-A0A815YPN6-F1
#
_cell.length_a   1.000
_cell.length_b   1.000
_cell.length_c   1.000
_cell.angle_alpha   90.00
_cell.angle_beta   90.00
_cell.angle_gamma   90.00
#
_symmetry.space_group_name_H-M   'P 1'
#
loop_
_entity.id
_entity.type
_entity.pdbx_description
1 polymer ?
#
loop_
_entity_poly.entity_id
_entity_poly.type
_entity_poly.pdbx_seq_one_letter_code
_entity_poly.pdbx_strand_id
1 'polypeptide(L)'
;MVDQDLSFTKIFNLYNWKEIPNCPGRYLLAKEDNQRLKVISPISLLNNQIPIEIFTSEMCQDRIHIGKLPNGGLLSYEKSDDATFVRTLNNSAGLQRNMNHLNIHFSCENIDK
;
A
#
# COMPACT_ATOMS: atom_id res chain seq x y z
N MET A 1 15.17 -21.40 -1.69
CA MET A 1 15.16 -20.35 -2.73
C MET A 1 14.24 -19.26 -2.23
N VAL A 2 14.77 -18.07 -1.94
CA VAL A 2 13.95 -16.91 -1.61
C VAL A 2 13.35 -16.44 -2.94
N ASP A 3 12.04 -16.60 -3.10
CA ASP A 3 11.31 -16.09 -4.24
C ASP A 3 11.44 -14.56 -4.21
N GLN A 4 12.37 -14.04 -5.02
CA GLN A 4 12.99 -12.73 -4.80
C GLN A 4 12.22 -11.53 -5.32
N ASP A 5 11.12 -11.70 -6.06
CA ASP A 5 10.41 -10.54 -6.61
C ASP A 5 8.94 -10.51 -6.19
N LEU A 6 8.69 -10.05 -4.97
CA LEU A 6 7.37 -9.56 -4.61
C LEU A 6 7.12 -8.25 -5.38
N SER A 7 6.28 -8.31 -6.41
CA SER A 7 5.96 -7.19 -7.29
C SER A 7 4.49 -6.80 -7.21
N PHE A 8 4.15 -5.63 -7.79
CA PHE A 8 2.75 -5.22 -7.96
C PHE A 8 1.92 -6.35 -8.60
N THR A 9 2.38 -6.92 -9.72
CA THR A 9 1.66 -7.97 -10.45
C THR A 9 1.44 -9.21 -9.60
N LYS A 10 2.43 -9.60 -8.79
CA LYS A 10 2.30 -10.76 -7.91
C LYS A 10 1.24 -10.54 -6.84
N ILE A 11 1.28 -9.40 -6.13
CA ILE A 11 0.24 -9.06 -5.14
C ILE A 11 -1.14 -8.90 -5.78
N PHE A 12 -1.18 -8.33 -6.99
CA PHE A 12 -2.41 -8.17 -7.76
C PHE A 12 -3.05 -9.51 -8.11
N ASN A 13 -2.25 -10.54 -8.41
CA ASN A 13 -2.76 -11.87 -8.76
C ASN A 13 -3.08 -12.75 -7.54
N LEU A 14 -2.57 -12.43 -6.35
CA LEU A 14 -2.80 -13.20 -5.12
C LEU A 14 -4.18 -12.96 -4.49
N TYR A 15 -4.78 -11.80 -4.74
CA TYR A 15 -6.04 -11.40 -4.14
C TYR A 15 -6.98 -10.82 -5.20
N ASN A 16 -8.27 -10.74 -4.89
CA ASN A 16 -9.25 -10.18 -5.79
C ASN A 16 -9.27 -8.65 -5.68
N TRP A 17 -8.41 -8.00 -6.45
CA TRP A 17 -8.37 -6.54 -6.55
C TRP A 17 -9.35 -6.03 -7.59
N LYS A 18 -9.98 -4.87 -7.31
CA LYS A 18 -10.88 -4.16 -8.22
C LYS A 18 -10.41 -2.73 -8.39
N GLU A 19 -10.34 -2.29 -9.63
CA GLU A 19 -9.99 -0.90 -9.93
C GLU A 19 -11.07 0.04 -9.40
N ILE A 20 -10.65 1.15 -8.82
CA ILE A 20 -11.56 2.19 -8.34
C ILE A 20 -12.06 2.98 -9.56
N PRO A 21 -13.38 3.12 -9.77
CA PRO A 21 -13.91 3.91 -10.87
C PRO A 21 -13.34 5.33 -10.91
N ASN A 22 -12.95 5.81 -12.10
CA ASN A 22 -12.35 7.13 -12.34
C ASN A 22 -11.03 7.39 -11.59
N CYS A 23 -10.38 6.35 -11.07
CA CYS A 23 -9.13 6.42 -10.32
C CYS A 23 -8.12 5.42 -10.89
N PRO A 24 -7.65 5.62 -12.14
CA PRO A 24 -6.87 4.62 -12.86
C PRO A 24 -5.59 4.24 -12.09
N GLY A 25 -5.28 2.96 -12.08
CA GLY A 25 -4.09 2.42 -11.41
C GLY A 25 -4.21 2.33 -9.89
N ARG A 26 -5.42 2.50 -9.32
CA ARG A 26 -5.72 2.32 -7.89
C ARG A 26 -6.73 1.20 -7.73
N TYR A 27 -6.43 0.25 -6.86
CA TYR A 27 -7.21 -0.97 -6.70
C TYR A 27 -7.52 -1.26 -5.24
N LEU A 28 -8.77 -1.59 -4.94
CA LEU A 28 -9.23 -2.02 -3.62
C LEU A 28 -9.42 -3.53 -3.59
N LEU A 29 -9.28 -4.14 -2.42
CA LEU A 29 -9.72 -5.51 -2.24
C LEU A 29 -11.24 -5.61 -2.44
N ALA A 30 -11.68 -6.63 -3.17
CA ALA A 30 -13.08 -7.00 -3.24
C ALA A 30 -13.62 -7.35 -1.84
N LYS A 31 -14.94 -7.25 -1.67
CA LYS A 31 -15.62 -7.34 -0.36
C LYS A 31 -15.16 -8.53 0.49
N GLU A 32 -15.03 -9.71 -0.10
CA GLU A 32 -14.66 -10.94 0.61
C GLU A 32 -13.22 -10.89 1.15
N ASP A 33 -12.26 -10.57 0.29
CA ASP A 33 -10.85 -10.42 0.70
C ASP A 33 -10.65 -9.25 1.66
N ASN A 34 -11.38 -8.15 1.46
CA ASN A 34 -11.31 -7.02 2.37
C ASN A 34 -11.74 -7.43 3.78
N GLN A 35 -12.82 -8.20 3.94
CA GLN A 35 -13.25 -8.68 5.27
C GLN A 35 -12.26 -9.67 5.89
N ARG A 36 -11.71 -10.58 5.08
CA ARG A 36 -10.75 -11.58 5.53
C ARG A 36 -9.41 -10.96 5.95
N LEU A 37 -8.98 -9.92 5.26
CA LEU A 37 -7.64 -9.36 5.41
C LEU A 37 -7.59 -8.06 6.22
N LYS A 38 -8.73 -7.46 6.61
CA LYS A 38 -8.78 -6.15 7.27
C LYS A 38 -7.89 -6.01 8.51
N VAL A 39 -7.69 -7.07 9.29
CA VAL A 39 -6.82 -7.08 10.49
C VAL A 39 -5.37 -7.48 10.20
N ILE A 40 -5.08 -7.91 8.96
CA ILE A 40 -3.72 -8.28 8.55
C ILE A 40 -2.95 -7.00 8.26
N SER A 41 -1.84 -6.84 8.99
CA SER A 41 -0.92 -5.71 8.82
C SER A 41 -0.35 -5.64 7.39
N PRO A 42 0.03 -4.44 6.91
CA PRO A 42 0.63 -4.28 5.58
C PRO A 42 1.90 -5.11 5.38
N ILE A 43 2.78 -5.19 6.38
CA ILE A 43 4.02 -5.99 6.29
C ILE A 43 3.71 -7.48 6.14
N SER A 44 2.74 -7.99 6.90
CA SER A 44 2.33 -9.40 6.80
C SER A 44 1.60 -9.71 5.49
N LEU A 45 0.80 -8.78 4.96
CA LEU A 45 0.19 -8.91 3.64
C LEU A 45 1.25 -9.00 2.52
N LEU A 46 2.38 -8.32 2.71
CA LEU A 46 3.53 -8.38 1.82
C LEU A 46 4.54 -9.46 2.23
N ASN A 47 4.07 -10.52 2.90
CA ASN A 47 4.87 -11.69 3.31
C ASN A 47 6.15 -11.34 4.10
N ASN A 48 6.19 -10.20 4.79
CA ASN A 48 7.35 -9.68 5.50
C ASN A 48 8.61 -9.48 4.64
N GLN A 49 8.45 -9.38 3.31
CA GLN A 49 9.57 -9.21 2.37
C GLN A 49 9.84 -7.76 2.01
N ILE A 50 8.85 -6.88 2.20
CA ILE A 50 8.92 -5.47 1.80
C ILE A 50 8.85 -4.61 3.07
N PRO A 51 9.81 -3.69 3.26
CA PRO A 51 9.75 -2.75 4.38
C PRO A 51 8.51 -1.86 4.24
N ILE A 52 7.90 -1.54 5.38
CA ILE A 52 6.78 -0.61 5.46
C ILE A 52 7.28 0.68 6.10
N GLU A 53 7.13 1.78 5.38
CA GLU A 53 7.33 3.11 5.92
C GLU A 53 6.00 3.65 6.45
N ILE A 54 6.03 4.28 7.62
CA ILE A 54 4.84 4.81 8.30
C ILE A 54 4.90 6.33 8.28
N PHE A 55 3.83 6.95 7.78
CA PHE A 55 3.68 8.39 7.64
C PHE A 55 2.43 8.88 8.37
N THR A 56 2.44 10.17 8.70
CA THR A 56 1.27 10.96 9.04
C THR A 56 1.06 12.03 7.98
N SER A 57 -0.16 12.54 7.83
CA SER A 57 -0.48 13.60 6.87
C SER A 57 -1.53 14.53 7.48
N GLU A 58 -1.46 15.82 7.20
CA GLU A 58 -2.53 16.76 7.58
C GLU A 58 -3.85 16.50 6.83
N MET A 59 -3.78 15.75 5.73
CA MET A 59 -4.92 15.41 4.87
C MET A 59 -5.78 14.27 5.45
N CYS A 60 -5.28 13.51 6.43
CA CYS A 60 -6.07 12.46 7.10
C CYS A 60 -5.56 12.16 8.51
N GLN A 61 -6.46 11.77 9.41
CA GLN A 61 -6.12 11.47 10.80
C GLN A 61 -5.42 10.12 10.99
N ASP A 62 -5.65 9.16 10.09
CA ASP A 62 -5.13 7.81 10.19
C ASP A 62 -3.64 7.74 9.85
N ARG A 63 -2.89 6.83 10.49
CA ARG A 63 -1.50 6.52 10.09
C ARG A 63 -1.50 5.87 8.71
N ILE A 64 -0.54 6.25 7.88
CA ILE A 64 -0.42 5.77 6.50
C ILE A 64 0.81 4.86 6.41
N HIS A 65 0.58 3.61 6.06
CA HIS A 65 1.60 2.59 5.87
C HIS A 65 1.83 2.39 4.37
N ILE A 66 3.05 2.58 3.90
CA ILE A 66 3.42 2.44 2.49
C ILE A 66 4.49 1.38 2.32
N GLY A 67 4.20 0.36 1.51
CA GLY A 67 5.16 -0.64 1.04
C GLY A 67 5.42 -0.46 -0.45
N LYS A 68 6.65 -0.10 -0.81
CA LYS A 68 7.05 0.12 -2.21
C LYS A 68 7.32 -1.22 -2.89
N LEU A 69 6.68 -1.44 -4.03
CA LEU A 69 6.83 -2.65 -4.83
C LEU A 69 7.44 -2.28 -6.19
N PRO A 70 8.16 -3.20 -6.86
CA PRO A 70 8.39 -3.08 -8.29
C PRO A 70 7.09 -2.78 -9.05
N ASN A 71 7.10 -1.70 -9.82
CA ASN A 71 5.97 -1.18 -10.61
C ASN A 71 4.74 -0.70 -9.81
N GLY A 72 4.88 -0.38 -8.52
CA GLY A 72 3.77 0.15 -7.74
C GLY A 72 4.00 0.19 -6.24
N GLY A 73 2.94 -0.06 -5.48
CA GLY A 73 3.03 -0.18 -4.03
C GLY A 73 1.68 -0.32 -3.36
N LEU A 74 1.74 -0.79 -2.12
CA LEU A 74 0.60 -0.86 -1.22
C LEU A 74 0.57 0.41 -0.37
N LEU A 75 -0.58 1.08 -0.31
CA LEU A 75 -0.85 2.16 0.62
C LEU A 75 -2.01 1.73 1.52
N SER A 76 -1.80 1.73 2.83
CA SER A 76 -2.80 1.31 3.81
C SER A 76 -2.99 2.37 4.89
N TYR A 77 -4.23 2.73 5.16
CA TYR A 77 -4.61 3.54 6.31
C TYR A 77 -4.93 2.61 7.47
N GLU A 78 -4.29 2.84 8.62
CA GLU A 78 -4.59 2.13 9.85
C GLU A 78 -5.67 2.88 10.64
N LYS A 79 -6.81 2.23 10.83
CA LYS A 79 -7.95 2.77 11.56
C LYS A 79 -7.68 2.76 13.06
N SER A 80 -7.82 3.93 13.67
CA SER A 80 -7.50 4.15 15.09
C SER A 80 -8.49 3.53 16.07
N ASP A 81 -9.70 3.17 15.60
CA ASP A 81 -10.80 2.65 16.40
C ASP A 81 -10.75 1.12 16.60
N ASP A 82 -10.36 0.36 15.57
CA ASP A 82 -10.46 -1.10 15.58
C ASP A 82 -9.20 -1.84 15.09
N ALA A 83 -8.09 -1.12 14.91
CA ALA A 83 -6.82 -1.66 14.40
C ALA A 83 -6.96 -2.39 13.04
N THR A 84 -7.96 -2.03 12.23
CA THR A 84 -8.10 -2.52 10.86
C THR A 84 -7.37 -1.62 9.86
N PHE A 85 -7.15 -2.15 8.66
CA PHE A 85 -6.45 -1.47 7.60
C PHE A 85 -7.30 -1.37 6.34
N VAL A 86 -7.52 -0.13 5.89
CA VAL A 86 -8.10 0.17 4.58
C VAL A 86 -6.96 0.34 3.59
N ARG A 87 -6.90 -0.53 2.57
CA ARG A 87 -5.74 -0.62 1.69
C ARG A 87 -6.09 -0.43 0.23
N THR A 88 -5.18 0.24 -0.46
CA THR A 88 -5.19 0.38 -1.92
C THR A 88 -3.88 -0.17 -2.46
N LEU A 89 -3.95 -1.11 -3.38
CA LEU A 89 -2.81 -1.47 -4.21
C LEU A 89 -2.77 -0.48 -5.38
N ASN A 90 -1.59 0.04 -5.70
CA ASN A 90 -1.44 1.05 -6.73
C ASN A 90 -0.33 0.65 -7.69
N ASN A 91 -0.52 0.89 -8.99
CA ASN A 91 0.62 0.91 -9.92
C ASN A 91 1.48 2.16 -9.68
N SER A 92 2.64 2.28 -10.32
CA SER A 92 3.58 3.39 -10.09
C SER A 92 2.93 4.77 -10.18
N ALA A 93 2.13 5.02 -11.23
CA ALA A 93 1.50 6.31 -11.46
C ALA A 93 0.37 6.59 -10.45
N GLY A 94 -0.41 5.56 -10.10
CA GLY A 94 -1.45 5.65 -9.09
C GLY A 94 -0.88 5.94 -7.70
N LEU A 95 0.21 5.29 -7.34
CA LEU A 95 0.90 5.50 -6.06
C LEU A 95 1.42 6.94 -5.97
N GLN A 96 2.12 7.40 -7.01
CA GLN A 96 2.67 8.75 -7.04
C GLN A 96 1.58 9.82 -6.89
N ARG A 97 0.45 9.69 -7.62
CA ARG A 97 -0.69 10.63 -7.46
C ARG A 97 -1.25 10.62 -6.04
N ASN A 98 -1.39 9.44 -5.44
CA ASN A 98 -1.94 9.30 -4.10
C ASN A 98 -0.99 9.90 -3.05
N MET A 99 0.31 9.63 -3.14
CA MET A 99 1.33 10.22 -2.28
C MET A 99 1.39 11.75 -2.40
N ASN A 100 1.34 12.29 -3.62
CA ASN A 100 1.31 13.73 -3.85
C ASN A 100 0.08 14.39 -3.22
N HIS A 101 -1.10 13.76 -3.33
CA HIS A 101 -2.32 14.26 -2.71
C HIS A 101 -2.22 14.29 -1.17
N LEU A 102 -1.51 13.33 -0.59
CA LEU A 102 -1.27 13.23 0.85
C LEU A 102 -0.06 14.06 1.33
N ASN A 103 0.63 14.75 0.41
CA ASN A 103 1.89 15.45 0.66
C ASN A 103 2.96 14.55 1.30
N ILE A 104 3.03 13.29 0.86
CA ILE A 104 4.00 12.30 1.33
C ILE A 104 5.12 12.16 0.31
N HIS A 105 6.34 12.19 0.81
CA HIS A 105 7.53 11.89 0.05
C HIS A 105 8.36 10.86 0.81
N PHE A 106 8.86 9.85 0.10
CA PHE A 106 9.90 8.99 0.66
C PHE A 106 11.10 9.87 0.99
N SER A 107 11.69 9.68 2.17
CA SER A 107 12.97 10.32 2.45
C SER A 107 13.97 9.84 1.42
N CYS A 108 14.57 10.75 0.67
CA CYS A 108 15.83 10.45 0.01
C CYS A 108 16.81 10.10 1.14
N GLU A 109 17.28 8.86 1.19
CA GLU A 109 18.53 8.62 1.89
C GLU A 109 19.56 9.54 1.22
N ASN A 110 20.06 10.52 1.97
CA ASN A 110 21.25 11.25 1.56
C ASN A 110 22.34 10.20 1.38
N ILE A 111 22.66 9.87 0.13
CA ILE A 111 23.95 9.28 -0.20
C ILE A 111 24.95 10.45 -0.09
N ASP A 112 25.17 10.91 1.13
CA ASP A 112 26.27 11.79 1.46
C ASP A 112 27.54 10.93 1.59
N LYS A 113 28.28 10.94 0.48
CA LYS A 113 29.73 10.70 0.31
C LYS A 113 30.28 9.27 0.34
#